data_AF-A0A952GW58-F1
#
_entry.id   AF-A0A952GW58-F1
#
_cell.length_a   1.000
_cell.length_b   1.000
_cell.length_c   1.000
_cell.angle_alpha   90.00
_cell.angle_beta   90.00
_cell.angle_gamma   90.00
#
_symmetry.space_group_name_H-M   'P 1'
#
loop_
_entity.id
_entity.type
_entity.pdbx_description
1 polymer ?
#
loop_
_entity_poly.entity_id
_entity_poly.type
_entity_poly.pdbx_seq_one_letter_code
_entity_poly.pdbx_strand_id
1 'polypeptide(L)'
;MNAAALIERARVETGLSDFGGDSFREGLEVLLNSARTEARLNATGEAALELQVVMLLSQRLRIEYWYRRHPEIDAKEIVAPLMVLGLPRTGSTALHCLLGEDPAARVIRNWEGMNPTPPPEAATQASDPRIAIMQGHMERRDRLTPRMRQMLPSSA
;
A
#
# COMPACT_ATOMS: atom_id res chain seq x y z
N MET A 1 15.34 -11.72 8.82
CA MET A 1 14.33 -11.88 7.74
C MET A 1 14.04 -13.33 7.37
N ASN A 2 12.99 -13.91 7.94
CA ASN A 2 12.44 -15.24 7.60
C ASN A 2 10.96 -15.06 7.23
N ALA A 3 10.53 -15.54 6.06
CA ALA A 3 9.16 -15.35 5.58
C ALA A 3 8.10 -15.92 6.54
N ALA A 4 8.34 -17.13 7.07
CA ALA A 4 7.41 -17.76 8.00
C ALA A 4 7.22 -16.91 9.27
N ALA A 5 8.30 -16.36 9.81
CA ALA A 5 8.23 -15.49 10.98
C ALA A 5 7.46 -14.19 10.71
N LEU A 6 7.64 -13.57 9.55
CA LEU A 6 6.92 -12.35 9.18
C LEU A 6 5.43 -12.62 8.89
N ILE A 7 5.11 -13.77 8.27
CA ILE A 7 3.74 -14.23 8.08
C ILE A 7 3.04 -14.44 9.42
N GLU A 8 3.67 -15.15 10.36
CA GLU A 8 3.11 -15.34 11.70
C GLU A 8 2.93 -14.01 12.44
N ARG A 9 3.87 -13.08 12.30
CA ARG A 9 3.72 -11.75 12.91
C ARG A 9 2.50 -11.00 12.36
N ALA A 10 2.26 -11.04 11.05
CA ALA A 10 1.08 -10.45 10.43
C ALA A 10 -0.23 -11.13 10.91
N ARG A 11 -0.20 -12.46 11.11
CA ARG A 11 -1.34 -13.20 11.70
C ARG A 11 -1.65 -12.73 13.11
N VAL A 12 -0.64 -12.60 13.95
CA VAL A 12 -0.78 -12.11 15.33
C VAL A 12 -1.29 -10.67 15.36
N GLU A 13 -0.73 -9.78 14.52
CA GLU A 13 -1.13 -8.37 14.48
C GLU A 13 -2.58 -8.14 14.00
N THR A 14 -3.11 -9.05 13.17
CA THR A 14 -4.45 -8.90 12.59
C THR A 14 -5.51 -9.80 13.24
N GLY A 15 -5.09 -10.89 13.89
CA GLY A 15 -5.98 -11.98 14.32
C GLY A 15 -6.54 -12.82 13.17
N LEU A 16 -5.98 -12.69 11.96
CA LEU A 16 -6.43 -13.35 10.74
C LEU A 16 -5.37 -14.34 10.24
N SER A 17 -5.77 -15.42 9.56
CA SER A 17 -4.86 -16.48 9.13
C SER A 17 -4.90 -16.81 7.63
N ASP A 18 -5.93 -16.34 6.95
CA ASP A 18 -6.26 -16.67 5.56
C ASP A 18 -5.80 -15.54 4.63
N PHE A 19 -4.76 -15.84 3.85
CA PHE A 19 -4.14 -14.96 2.86
C PHE A 19 -4.72 -15.14 1.45
N GLY A 20 -5.84 -15.87 1.33
CA GLY A 20 -6.36 -16.32 0.05
C GLY A 20 -5.38 -17.29 -0.61
N GLY A 21 -5.07 -17.07 -1.88
CA GLY A 21 -4.09 -17.89 -2.61
C GLY A 21 -2.64 -17.68 -2.17
N ASP A 22 -1.78 -18.62 -2.57
CA ASP A 22 -0.35 -18.64 -2.22
C ASP A 22 0.55 -17.84 -3.18
N SER A 23 -0.02 -17.11 -4.14
CA SER A 23 0.72 -16.40 -5.20
C SER A 23 1.73 -15.35 -4.70
N PHE A 24 1.56 -14.85 -3.48
CA PHE A 24 2.48 -13.88 -2.88
C PHE A 24 3.77 -14.51 -2.34
N ARG A 25 3.79 -15.83 -2.10
CA ARG A 25 4.87 -16.50 -1.36
C ARG A 25 6.20 -16.48 -2.11
N GLU A 26 6.17 -16.80 -3.40
CA GLU A 26 7.37 -16.84 -4.23
C GLU A 26 8.06 -15.46 -4.25
N GLY A 27 7.30 -14.41 -4.56
CA GLY A 27 7.82 -13.03 -4.59
C GLY A 27 8.35 -12.58 -3.22
N LEU A 28 7.69 -12.97 -2.12
CA LEU A 28 8.18 -12.71 -0.77
C LEU A 28 9.52 -13.40 -0.49
N GLU A 29 9.66 -14.68 -0.83
CA GLU A 29 10.91 -15.41 -0.61
C GLU A 29 12.07 -14.82 -1.41
N VAL A 30 11.83 -14.49 -2.69
CA VAL A 30 12.82 -13.84 -3.56
C VAL A 30 13.24 -12.48 -2.99
N LEU A 31 12.28 -11.66 -2.57
CA LEU A 31 12.54 -10.35 -1.96
C LEU A 31 13.37 -10.47 -0.69
N LEU A 32 12.99 -11.37 0.24
CA LEU A 32 13.72 -11.53 1.48
C LEU A 32 15.11 -12.14 1.25
N ASN A 33 15.26 -12.99 0.25
CA ASN A 33 16.55 -13.54 -0.12
C ASN A 33 17.52 -12.48 -0.64
N SER A 34 17.08 -11.64 -1.60
CA SER A 34 17.91 -10.55 -2.13
C SER A 34 18.21 -9.51 -1.05
N ALA A 35 17.26 -9.22 -0.17
CA ALA A 35 17.47 -8.34 0.98
C ALA A 35 18.59 -8.84 1.91
N ARG A 36 18.66 -10.16 2.17
CA ARG A 36 19.70 -10.77 3.00
C ARG A 36 21.06 -10.87 2.31
N THR A 37 21.08 -11.15 1.01
CA THR A 37 22.30 -11.58 0.30
C THR A 37 22.93 -10.51 -0.57
N GLU A 38 22.13 -9.54 -1.04
CA GLU A 38 22.55 -8.58 -2.07
C GLU A 38 22.39 -7.11 -1.61
N ALA A 39 21.37 -6.80 -0.81
CA ALA A 39 20.97 -5.42 -0.53
C ALA A 39 21.93 -4.65 0.42
N ARG A 40 22.83 -5.35 1.14
CA ARG A 40 23.78 -4.77 2.11
C ARG A 40 23.10 -3.82 3.10
N LEU A 41 21.96 -4.26 3.65
CA LEU A 41 21.22 -3.48 4.64
C LEU A 41 22.00 -3.38 5.95
N ASN A 42 21.85 -2.24 6.63
CA ASN A 42 22.24 -2.13 8.04
C ASN A 42 21.05 -2.54 8.93
N ALA A 43 21.28 -2.66 10.25
CA ALA A 43 20.25 -3.06 11.20
C ALA A 43 18.96 -2.22 11.11
N THR A 44 19.08 -0.91 10.89
CA THR A 44 17.93 -0.01 10.71
C THR A 44 17.16 -0.33 9.42
N GLY A 45 17.87 -0.59 8.32
CA GLY A 45 17.27 -0.96 7.03
C GLY A 45 16.58 -2.32 7.08
N GLU A 46 17.18 -3.31 7.76
CA GLU A 46 16.56 -4.61 7.99
C GLU A 46 15.26 -4.47 8.79
N ALA A 47 15.29 -3.74 9.90
CA ALA A 47 14.11 -3.49 10.71
C ALA A 47 13.01 -2.76 9.92
N ALA A 48 13.37 -1.74 9.13
CA ALA A 48 12.42 -1.01 8.29
C ALA A 48 11.76 -1.91 7.25
N LEU A 49 12.53 -2.79 6.58
CA LEU A 49 12.00 -3.72 5.59
C LEU A 49 11.09 -4.76 6.24
N GLU A 50 11.47 -5.33 7.40
CA GLU A 50 10.61 -6.27 8.13
C GLU A 50 9.28 -5.63 8.55
N LEU A 51 9.31 -4.38 9.05
CA LEU A 51 8.08 -3.63 9.36
C LEU A 51 7.21 -3.42 8.12
N GLN A 52 7.80 -3.06 6.97
CA GLN A 52 7.07 -2.84 5.73
C GLN A 52 6.44 -4.14 5.21
N VAL A 53 7.17 -5.24 5.22
CA VAL A 53 6.68 -6.55 4.78
C VAL A 53 5.52 -7.01 5.65
N VAL A 54 5.63 -6.89 6.98
CA VAL A 54 4.54 -7.27 7.89
C VAL A 54 3.32 -6.39 7.67
N MET A 55 3.49 -5.08 7.47
CA MET A 55 2.38 -4.19 7.13
C MET A 55 1.66 -4.65 5.86
N LEU A 56 2.38 -4.96 4.77
CA LEU A 56 1.79 -5.43 3.52
C LEU A 56 1.07 -6.79 3.67
N LEU A 57 1.66 -7.72 4.41
CA LEU A 57 1.04 -9.01 4.73
C LEU A 57 -0.25 -8.83 5.56
N SER A 58 -0.23 -7.93 6.55
CA SER A 58 -1.39 -7.58 7.36
C SER A 58 -2.51 -6.96 6.50
N GLN A 59 -2.17 -6.12 5.52
CA GLN A 59 -3.16 -5.59 4.58
C GLN A 59 -3.74 -6.68 3.68
N ARG A 60 -2.93 -7.63 3.19
CA ARG A 60 -3.43 -8.78 2.43
C ARG A 60 -4.45 -9.58 3.25
N LEU A 61 -4.15 -9.91 4.51
CA LEU A 61 -5.09 -10.61 5.40
C LEU A 61 -6.42 -9.86 5.55
N ARG A 62 -6.36 -8.55 5.75
CA ARG A 62 -7.55 -7.71 5.89
C ARG A 62 -8.38 -7.64 4.61
N ILE A 63 -7.72 -7.60 3.44
CA ILE A 63 -8.38 -7.63 2.13
C ILE A 63 -9.14 -8.96 1.94
N GLU A 64 -8.49 -10.09 2.17
CA GLU A 64 -9.10 -11.42 2.03
C GLU A 64 -10.23 -11.65 3.05
N TYR A 65 -10.09 -11.13 4.26
CA TYR A 65 -11.17 -11.09 5.23
C TYR A 65 -12.35 -10.24 4.76
N TRP A 66 -12.09 -9.10 4.11
CA TRP A 66 -13.14 -8.23 3.58
C TRP A 66 -13.90 -8.87 2.42
N TYR A 67 -13.19 -9.43 1.42
CA TYR A 67 -13.81 -10.12 0.29
C TYR A 67 -14.74 -11.27 0.72
N ARG A 68 -14.32 -12.07 1.71
CA ARG A 68 -15.17 -13.16 2.25
C ARG A 68 -16.47 -12.66 2.89
N ARG A 69 -16.47 -11.44 3.44
CA ARG A 69 -17.66 -10.84 4.06
C ARG A 69 -18.53 -10.09 3.07
N HIS A 70 -17.96 -9.71 1.94
CA HIS A 70 -18.59 -8.89 0.91
C HIS A 70 -18.44 -9.55 -0.47
N PRO A 71 -19.00 -10.77 -0.67
CA PRO A 71 -18.89 -11.47 -1.95
C PRO A 71 -19.54 -10.72 -3.12
N GLU A 72 -20.42 -9.75 -2.84
CA GLU A 72 -21.00 -8.86 -3.85
C GLU A 72 -19.97 -7.97 -4.57
N ILE A 73 -18.75 -7.83 -4.03
CA ILE A 73 -17.66 -7.09 -4.67
C ILE A 73 -17.24 -7.79 -5.97
N ASP A 74 -17.26 -9.12 -6.01
CA ASP A 74 -16.84 -9.89 -7.20
C ASP A 74 -17.78 -9.68 -8.40
N ALA A 75 -19.00 -9.21 -8.15
CA ALA A 75 -19.97 -8.87 -9.19
C ALA A 75 -19.79 -7.43 -9.74
N LYS A 76 -18.87 -6.63 -9.19
CA LYS A 76 -18.63 -5.25 -9.64
C LYS A 76 -17.68 -5.24 -10.83
N GLU A 77 -18.13 -4.64 -11.93
CA GLU A 77 -17.31 -4.44 -13.12
C GLU A 77 -16.56 -3.10 -13.07
N ILE A 78 -15.27 -3.13 -13.38
CA ILE A 78 -14.46 -1.93 -13.61
C ILE A 78 -14.46 -1.66 -15.12
N VAL A 79 -15.31 -0.72 -15.55
CA VAL A 79 -15.51 -0.39 -16.97
C VAL A 79 -14.53 0.70 -17.38
N ALA A 80 -13.83 0.49 -18.50
CA ALA A 80 -12.93 1.44 -19.15
C ALA A 80 -11.89 2.11 -18.21
N PRO A 81 -11.09 1.35 -17.45
CA PRO A 81 -10.07 1.94 -16.58
C PRO A 81 -8.96 2.61 -17.39
N LEU A 82 -8.56 3.81 -16.97
CA LEU A 82 -7.39 4.49 -17.51
C LEU A 82 -6.14 4.08 -16.70
N MET A 83 -5.18 3.46 -17.38
CA MET A 83 -3.90 3.04 -16.80
C MET A 83 -2.76 3.90 -17.34
N VAL A 84 -2.08 4.62 -16.45
CA VAL A 84 -0.88 5.40 -16.80
C VAL A 84 0.34 4.50 -16.66
N LEU A 85 1.01 4.23 -17.79
CA LEU A 85 2.25 3.44 -17.85
C LEU A 85 3.37 4.30 -18.44
N GLY A 86 4.61 4.05 -18.01
CA GLY A 86 5.78 4.76 -18.51
C GLY A 86 6.97 4.65 -17.57
N LEU A 87 8.14 5.08 -18.04
CA LEU A 87 9.33 5.13 -17.19
C LEU A 87 9.16 6.18 -16.08
N PRO A 88 9.80 5.98 -14.92
CA PRO A 88 9.91 7.04 -13.93
C PRO A 88 10.47 8.32 -14.58
N ARG A 89 9.98 9.48 -14.11
CA ARG A 89 10.43 10.82 -14.56
C ARG A 89 10.04 11.21 -16.00
N THR A 90 8.98 10.61 -16.54
CA THR A 90 8.38 10.97 -17.86
C THR A 90 7.12 11.84 -17.76
N GLY A 91 6.84 12.41 -16.58
CA GLY A 91 5.63 13.21 -16.35
C GLY A 91 4.39 12.40 -15.95
N SER A 92 4.51 11.09 -15.72
CA SER A 92 3.40 10.23 -15.30
C SER A 92 2.69 10.72 -14.02
N THR A 93 3.43 11.29 -13.05
CA THR A 93 2.84 11.92 -11.87
C THR A 93 1.96 13.12 -12.23
N ALA A 94 2.43 14.01 -13.09
CA ALA A 94 1.66 15.18 -13.50
C ALA A 94 0.38 14.76 -14.25
N LEU A 95 0.49 13.79 -15.16
CA LEU A 95 -0.67 13.22 -15.85
C LEU A 95 -1.66 12.57 -14.87
N HIS A 96 -1.18 11.78 -13.91
CA HIS A 96 -2.03 11.16 -12.91
C HIS A 96 -2.78 12.19 -12.06
N CYS A 97 -2.12 13.28 -11.64
CA CYS A 97 -2.76 14.38 -10.93
C CYS A 97 -3.82 15.07 -11.80
N LEU A 98 -3.50 15.40 -13.06
CA LEU A 98 -4.45 16.03 -13.99
C LEU A 98 -5.71 15.19 -14.21
N LEU A 99 -5.56 13.87 -14.39
CA LEU A 99 -6.70 12.95 -14.51
C LEU A 99 -7.51 12.87 -13.21
N GLY A 100 -6.85 13.04 -12.06
CA GLY A 100 -7.49 13.03 -10.74
C GLY A 100 -8.28 14.29 -10.38
N GLU A 101 -8.21 15.35 -11.19
CA GLU A 101 -9.02 16.57 -11.03
C GLU A 101 -10.42 16.43 -11.63
N ASP A 102 -10.68 15.41 -12.46
CA ASP A 102 -12.01 15.14 -13.00
C ASP A 102 -12.92 14.56 -11.89
N PRO A 103 -14.03 15.22 -11.52
CA PRO A 103 -14.96 14.72 -10.51
C PRO A 103 -15.62 13.38 -10.87
N ALA A 104 -15.67 13.02 -12.16
CA ALA A 104 -16.14 11.72 -12.61
C ALA A 104 -15.07 10.62 -12.51
N ALA A 105 -13.80 10.97 -12.32
CA ALA A 105 -12.71 10.03 -12.19
C ALA A 105 -12.48 9.58 -10.74
N ARG A 106 -12.19 8.28 -10.57
CA ARG A 106 -11.77 7.72 -9.28
C ARG A 106 -10.29 7.36 -9.33
N VAL A 107 -9.49 8.04 -8.52
CA VAL A 107 -8.04 7.78 -8.37
C VAL A 107 -7.72 7.23 -6.99
N ILE A 108 -6.82 6.25 -6.89
CA ILE A 108 -6.36 5.70 -5.62
C ILE A 108 -5.57 6.78 -4.88
N ARG A 109 -6.10 7.25 -3.74
CA ARG A 109 -5.42 8.24 -2.89
C ARG A 109 -4.31 7.56 -2.08
N ASN A 110 -3.29 8.31 -1.63
CA ASN A 110 -2.17 7.71 -0.91
C ASN A 110 -2.63 7.00 0.38
N TRP A 111 -3.54 7.62 1.15
CA TRP A 111 -4.10 7.02 2.36
C TRP A 111 -4.90 5.74 2.07
N GLU A 112 -5.57 5.65 0.92
CA GLU A 112 -6.30 4.45 0.49
C GLU A 112 -5.33 3.34 0.09
N GLY A 113 -4.27 3.67 -0.65
CA GLY A 113 -3.25 2.70 -1.05
C GLY A 113 -2.48 2.13 0.14
N MET A 114 -2.21 2.95 1.16
CA MET A 114 -1.52 2.51 2.38
C MET A 114 -2.41 1.66 3.28
N ASN A 115 -3.69 2.00 3.40
CA ASN A 115 -4.63 1.25 4.22
C ASN A 115 -5.98 1.08 3.49
N PRO A 116 -6.09 0.12 2.57
CA PRO A 116 -7.28 -0.03 1.71
C PRO A 116 -8.53 -0.56 2.42
N THR A 117 -8.40 -1.16 3.60
CA THR A 117 -9.49 -1.85 4.29
C THR A 117 -9.79 -1.24 5.66
N PRO A 118 -11.07 -1.00 6.01
CA PRO A 118 -12.25 -1.15 5.15
C PRO A 118 -12.25 -0.13 3.99
N PRO A 119 -12.80 -0.44 2.81
CA PRO A 119 -12.96 0.56 1.75
C PRO A 119 -13.73 1.78 2.28
N PRO A 120 -13.37 3.00 1.90
CA PRO A 120 -14.07 4.19 2.38
C PRO A 120 -15.49 4.27 1.81
N GLU A 121 -16.41 4.82 2.59
CA GLU A 121 -17.76 5.11 2.13
C GLU A 121 -17.77 6.42 1.34
N ALA A 122 -18.52 6.47 0.24
CA ALA A 122 -18.59 7.66 -0.61
C ALA A 122 -18.98 8.94 0.15
N ALA A 123 -19.85 8.81 1.16
CA ALA A 123 -20.33 9.94 1.96
C ALA A 123 -19.26 10.51 2.91
N THR A 124 -18.30 9.70 3.36
CA THR A 124 -17.31 10.07 4.38
C THR A 124 -15.87 10.06 3.86
N GLN A 125 -15.66 9.70 2.59
CA GLN A 125 -14.35 9.57 1.97
C GLN A 125 -13.47 10.80 2.15
N ALA A 126 -14.03 12.01 2.02
CA ALA A 126 -13.28 13.26 2.15
C ALA A 126 -12.84 13.58 3.58
N SER A 127 -13.43 12.93 4.59
CA SER A 127 -13.16 13.11 6.01
C SER A 127 -12.70 11.81 6.68
N ASP A 128 -12.23 10.83 5.91
CA ASP A 128 -11.78 9.55 6.44
C ASP A 128 -10.61 9.76 7.42
N PRO A 129 -10.65 9.17 8.63
CA PRO A 129 -9.59 9.36 9.64
C PRO A 129 -8.21 8.90 9.16
N ARG A 130 -8.13 8.02 8.16
CA ARG A 130 -6.84 7.59 7.55
C ARG A 130 -6.13 8.73 6.83
N ILE A 131 -6.84 9.78 6.42
CA ILE A 131 -6.24 10.99 5.84
C ILE A 131 -5.31 11.63 6.86
N ALA A 132 -5.76 11.84 8.10
CA ALA A 132 -4.96 12.45 9.16
C ALA A 132 -3.75 11.57 9.53
N ILE A 133 -3.93 10.24 9.54
CA ILE A 133 -2.83 9.29 9.76
C ILE A 133 -1.76 9.46 8.67
N MET A 134 -2.18 9.48 7.40
CA MET A 134 -1.26 9.66 6.26
C MET A 134 -0.57 11.03 6.30
N GLN A 135 -1.28 12.11 6.64
CA GLN A 135 -0.69 13.43 6.84
C GLN A 135 0.45 13.38 7.88
N GLY A 136 0.24 12.73 9.03
CA GLY A 136 1.28 12.55 10.04
C GLY A 136 2.49 11.74 9.55
N HIS A 137 2.26 10.69 8.74
CA HIS A 137 3.34 9.94 8.10
C HIS A 137 4.15 10.80 7.12
N MET A 138 3.46 11.60 6.29
CA MET A 138 4.10 12.51 5.33
C MET A 138 4.88 13.61 6.03
N GLU A 139 4.35 14.20 7.10
CA GLU A 139 5.07 15.20 7.91
C GLU A 139 6.35 14.62 8.53
N ARG A 140 6.27 13.41 9.09
CA ARG A 140 7.45 12.73 9.64
C ARG A 140 8.49 12.48 8.55
N ARG A 141 8.07 11.99 7.38
CA ARG A 141 8.94 11.78 6.22
C ARG A 141 9.60 13.10 5.79
N ASP A 142 8.84 14.18 5.68
CA ASP A 142 9.34 15.48 5.26
C ASP A 142 10.37 16.05 6.26
N ARG A 143 10.22 15.79 7.57
CA ARG A 143 11.24 16.17 8.57
C ARG A 143 12.53 15.35 8.46
N LEU A 144 12.41 14.04 8.23
CA LEU A 144 13.55 13.13 8.16
C LEU A 144 14.26 13.18 6.80
N THR A 145 13.53 13.52 5.74
CA THR A 145 14.01 13.50 4.35
C THR A 145 13.47 14.72 3.59
N PRO A 146 13.89 15.94 3.92
CA PRO A 146 13.30 17.18 3.40
C PRO A 146 13.41 17.33 1.88
N ARG A 147 14.44 16.74 1.26
CA ARG A 147 14.59 16.72 -0.21
C ARG A 147 13.52 15.89 -0.92
N MET A 148 12.92 14.91 -0.24
CA MET A 148 11.88 14.05 -0.83
C MET A 148 10.65 14.87 -1.26
N ARG A 149 10.28 15.90 -0.47
CA ARG A 149 9.17 16.80 -0.74
C ARG A 149 9.30 17.54 -2.08
N GLN A 150 10.54 17.79 -2.51
CA GLN A 150 10.81 18.50 -3.78
C GLN A 150 10.73 17.58 -5.01
N MET A 151 10.74 16.25 -4.81
CA MET A 151 10.81 15.29 -5.91
C MET A 151 9.43 14.86 -6.44
N LEU A 152 8.41 14.93 -5.60
CA LEU A 152 7.05 14.48 -5.90
C LEU A 152 6.01 15.34 -5.15
N PRO A 153 5.20 16.15 -5.86
CA PRO A 153 4.02 16.75 -5.23
C PRO A 153 3.07 15.63 -4.82
N SER A 154 2.78 15.53 -3.53
CA SER A 154 1.91 14.50 -2.95
C SER A 154 1.03 15.09 -1.86
N SER A 155 -0.22 14.66 -1.80
CA SER A 155 -1.14 14.88 -0.67
C SER A 155 -1.50 13.53 -0.06
N ALA A 156 -2.05 13.56 1.16
CA ALA A 156 -2.55 12.35 1.80
C ALA A 156 -3.60 11.65 0.94
#